data_AF-A0A8T5SSC7-F1
#
_entry.id   AF-A0A8T5SSC7-F1
#
_cell.length_a   1.000
_cell.length_b   1.000
_cell.length_c   1.000
_cell.angle_alpha   90.00
_cell.angle_beta   90.00
_cell.angle_gamma   90.00
#
_symmetry.space_group_name_H-M   'P 1'
#
loop_
_entity.id
_entity.type
_entity.pdbx_description
1 polymer ?
#
loop_
_entity_poly.entity_id
_entity_poly.type
_entity_poly.pdbx_seq_one_letter_code
_entity_poly.pdbx_strand_id
1 'polypeptide(L)' 'MSFLHGRGASTDRVVSRFTKYLNGPMGRSVLENLEEGEHFILQTSDHTFRVTKRRGRAVVEILQPQLA' A
#
# COMPACT_ATOMS: atom_id res chain seq x y z
N MET A 1 -15.08 3.64 28.09
CA MET A 1 -13.76 3.03 27.79
C MET A 1 -13.68 2.80 26.29
N SER A 2 -13.06 3.73 25.56
CA SER A 2 -13.12 3.82 24.11
C SER A 2 -11.93 3.09 23.46
N PHE A 3 -12.13 1.83 23.07
CA PHE A 3 -11.08 0.95 22.53
C PHE A 3 -10.87 1.01 21.00
N LEU A 4 -11.32 2.06 20.30
CA LEU A 4 -11.28 2.10 18.83
C LEU A 4 -10.17 2.95 18.18
N HIS A 5 -9.29 3.61 18.95
CA HIS A 5 -8.31 4.54 18.37
C HIS A 5 -6.90 3.99 18.07
N GLY A 6 -6.66 2.68 18.25
CA GLY A 6 -5.30 2.10 18.10
C GLY A 6 -4.92 1.54 16.72
N ARG A 7 -5.88 0.94 15.99
CA ARG A 7 -5.58 0.17 14.74
C ARG A 7 -5.50 1.03 13.47
N GLY A 8 -6.23 2.15 13.40
CA GLY A 8 -6.22 3.04 12.23
C GLY A 8 -4.87 3.74 12.06
N ALA A 9 -4.36 4.34 13.13
CA ALA A 9 -3.12 5.11 13.10
C ALA A 9 -1.87 4.29 12.74
N SER A 10 -1.81 3.00 13.13
CA SER A 10 -0.70 2.12 12.74
C SER A 10 -0.77 1.75 11.26
N THR A 11 -1.98 1.47 10.77
CA THR A 11 -2.23 1.08 9.37
C THR A 11 -1.91 2.22 8.42
N ASP A 12 -2.33 3.43 8.74
CA ASP A 12 -2.06 4.64 7.95
C ASP A 12 -0.57 4.95 7.86
N ARG A 13 0.18 4.70 8.95
CA ARG A 13 1.64 4.85 8.96
C ARG A 13 2.34 3.85 8.05
N VAL A 14 1.86 2.62 7.99
CA VAL A 14 2.44 1.58 7.14
C VAL A 14 2.14 1.88 5.67
N VAL A 15 0.89 2.22 5.33
CA VAL A 15 0.52 2.65 3.97
C VAL A 15 1.37 3.84 3.52
N SER A 16 1.45 4.90 4.35
CA SER A 16 2.25 6.09 4.05
C SER A 16 3.73 5.75 3.79
N ARG A 17 4.31 4.84 4.57
CA ARG A 17 5.69 4.39 4.39
C ARG A 17 5.89 3.70 3.05
N PHE A 18 5.03 2.74 2.71
CA PHE A 18 5.13 2.03 1.43
C PHE A 18 4.84 2.94 0.25
N THR A 19 3.88 3.87 0.36
CA THR A 19 3.65 4.90 -0.66
C THR A 19 4.91 5.73 -0.89
N LYS A 20 5.60 6.16 0.18
CA LYS A 20 6.85 6.93 0.06
C LYS A 20 7.96 6.12 -0.61
N TYR A 21 8.15 4.85 -0.24
CA TYR A 21 9.18 4.01 -0.84
C TYR A 21 8.92 3.71 -2.30
N LEU A 22 7.67 3.39 -2.66
CA LEU A 22 7.30 3.02 -4.01
C LEU A 22 7.35 4.20 -4.99
N ASN A 23 7.10 5.41 -4.50
CA ASN A 23 7.28 6.64 -5.27
C ASN A 23 8.71 7.23 -5.16
N GLY A 24 9.61 6.58 -4.43
CA GLY A 24 11.01 6.95 -4.31
C GLY A 24 11.90 6.23 -5.33
N PRO A 25 13.23 6.48 -5.30
CA PRO A 25 14.18 5.87 -6.23
C PRO A 25 14.14 4.35 -6.24
N MET A 26 13.87 3.72 -5.09
CA MET A 26 13.81 2.26 -4.96
C MET A 26 12.59 1.63 -5.63
N GLY A 27 11.45 2.33 -5.65
CA GLY A 27 10.21 1.82 -6.23
C GLY A 27 9.98 2.22 -7.69
N ARG A 28 10.81 3.13 -8.21
CA ARG A 28 10.68 3.64 -9.57
C ARG A 28 10.74 2.53 -10.60
N SER A 29 11.68 1.60 -10.48
CA SER A 29 11.80 0.45 -11.40
C SER A 29 10.54 -0.43 -11.38
N VAL A 30 9.96 -0.66 -10.21
CA VAL A 30 8.69 -1.41 -10.09
C VAL A 30 7.57 -0.70 -10.84
N LEU A 31 7.46 0.62 -10.68
CA LEU A 31 6.44 1.42 -11.39
C LEU A 31 6.70 1.56 -12.89
N GLU A 32 7.94 1.53 -13.34
CA GLU A 32 8.30 1.56 -14.76
C GLU A 32 7.88 0.27 -15.48
N ASN A 33 7.82 -0.85 -14.76
CA ASN A 33 7.35 -2.14 -15.29
C ASN A 33 5.83 -2.34 -15.20
N LEU A 34 5.08 -1.38 -14.66
CA LEU A 34 3.62 -1.41 -14.63
C LEU A 34 3.05 -0.48 -15.70
N GLU A 35 2.05 -0.94 -16.43
CA GLU A 35 1.21 -0.06 -17.22
C GLU A 35 0.31 0.78 -16.32
N GLU A 36 -0.20 1.88 -16.86
CA GLU A 36 -1.10 2.78 -16.12
C GLU A 36 -2.42 2.06 -15.81
N GLY A 37 -2.85 2.06 -14.55
CA GLY A 37 -4.03 1.31 -14.08
C GLY A 37 -3.73 -0.15 -13.67
N GLU A 38 -2.58 -0.70 -14.03
CA GLU A 38 -2.15 -2.00 -13.54
C GLU A 38 -1.82 -1.97 -12.05
N HIS A 39 -1.92 -3.15 -11.44
CA HIS A 39 -1.64 -3.31 -10.03
C HIS A 39 -0.99 -4.65 -9.74
N PHE A 40 -0.25 -4.68 -8.65
CA PHE A 40 0.24 -5.92 -8.04
C PHE A 40 -0.17 -5.98 -6.58
N ILE A 41 -0.08 -7.18 -6.01
CA ILE A 41 -0.35 -7.44 -4.61
C ILE A 41 0.99 -7.58 -3.88
N LEU A 42 1.20 -6.75 -2.86
CA LEU A 42 2.32 -6.88 -1.94
C LEU A 42 1.81 -7.53 -0.66
N GLN A 43 2.22 -8.77 -0.40
CA GLN A 43 1.88 -9.47 0.83
C GLN A 43 3.06 -9.47 1.79
N THR A 44 2.81 -9.06 3.02
CA THR A 44 3.75 -9.11 4.15
C THR A 44 3.21 -10.10 5.21
N SER A 45 3.97 -10.33 6.27
CA SER A 45 3.52 -11.14 7.42
C SER A 45 2.21 -10.63 8.03
N ASP A 46 2.03 -9.31 8.07
CA ASP A 46 0.96 -8.66 8.83
C ASP A 46 -0.14 -8.06 7.95
N HIS A 47 0.18 -7.76 6.70
CA HIS A 47 -0.67 -6.95 5.81
C HIS A 47 -0.57 -7.38 4.36
N THR A 48 -1.70 -7.27 3.65
CA THR A 48 -1.77 -7.37 2.20
C THR A 48 -2.09 -5.99 1.64
N PHE A 49 -1.32 -5.54 0.65
CA PHE A 49 -1.52 -4.27 -0.02
C PHE A 49 -1.80 -4.47 -1.50
N ARG A 50 -2.71 -3.67 -2.03
CA ARG A 50 -2.84 -3.43 -3.47
C ARG A 50 -2.02 -2.20 -3.81
N VAL A 51 -1.09 -2.35 -4.75
CA VAL A 51 -0.31 -1.24 -5.29
C VAL A 51 -0.75 -1.02 -6.72
N THR A 52 -1.32 0.15 -7.02
CA THR A 52 -1.79 0.51 -8.36
C THR A 52 -0.99 1.67 -8.92
N LYS A 53 -0.60 1.61 -10.19
CA LYS A 53 -0.02 2.77 -10.88
C LYS A 53 -1.15 3.72 -11.29
N ARG A 54 -1.13 4.95 -10.75
CA ARG A 54 -2.04 6.03 -11.09
C ARG A 54 -1.28 7.32 -11.39
N ARG A 55 -1.43 7.84 -12.60
CA ARG A 55 -0.76 9.03 -13.15
C ARG A 55 0.75 8.97 -12.93
N GLY A 56 1.35 7.81 -13.22
CA GLY A 56 2.78 7.58 -13.03
C GLY A 56 3.24 7.50 -11.57
N ARG A 57 2.32 7.32 -10.60
CA ARG A 57 2.64 7.19 -9.17
C ARG A 57 2.06 5.91 -8.59
N ALA A 58 2.71 5.37 -7.56
CA ALA A 58 2.16 4.26 -6.77
C ALA A 58 1.09 4.79 -5.82
N VAL A 59 -0.11 4.22 -5.91
CA VAL A 59 -1.17 4.33 -4.90
C VAL A 59 -1.23 3.00 -4.16
N VAL A 60 -1.12 3.06 -2.84
CA VAL A 60 -1.07 1.87 -1.96
C VAL A 60 -2.34 1.83 -1.12
N GLU A 61 -3.04 0.72 -1.17
CA GLU A 61 -4.28 0.48 -0.43
C GLU A 61 -4.13 -0.81 0.37
N ILE A 62 -4.55 -0.82 1.63
CA ILE A 62 -4.57 -2.05 2.41
C ILE A 62 -5.78 -2.89 2.03
N LEU A 63 -5.56 -4.17 1.73
CA LEU A 63 -6.61 -5.16 1.60
C LEU A 63 -6.81 -5.76 3.00
N GLN A 64 -7.85 -5.31 3.71
CA GLN A 64 -8.21 -5.97 4.97
C GLN A 64 -8.59 -7.42 4.67
N PRO A 65 -8.12 -8.41 5.46
CA PRO A 65 -8.68 -9.73 5.38
C PRO A 65 -10.16 -9.60 5.72
N GLN A 66 -11.03 -9.95 4.77
CA GLN A 66 -12.43 -10.20 5.06
C GLN A 66 -12.45 -11.38 6.02
N LEU A 67 -12.62 -11.09 7.31
CA LEU A 67 -13.05 -12.10 8.27
C LEU A 67 -14.43 -12.55 7.79
N ALA A 68 -14.46 -13.75 7.22
CA ALA A 68 -15.68 -14.51 6.96
C ALA A 68 -16.37 -14.86 8.29
#